data_AF-A0A2E2MVV5-F1
#
_entry.id   AF-A0A2E2MVV5-F1
#
_cell.length_a   1.000
_cell.length_b   1.000
_cell.length_c   1.000
_cell.angle_alpha   90.00
_cell.angle_beta   90.00
_cell.angle_gamma   90.00
#
_symmetry.space_group_name_H-M   'P 1'
#
loop_
_entity.id
_entity.type
_entity.pdbx_description
1 polymer ?
#
loop_
_entity_poly.entity_id
_entity_poly.type
_entity_poly.pdbx_seq_one_letter_code
_entity_poly.pdbx_strand_id
1 'polypeptide(L)' 'MARLLLLAGDFVEDYEIMVPFQALQAMGHRVDAVCPDKKEGDKVKTAIHDFEGDQTYTEKAGHLFALNETFA' A
#
# COMPACT_ATOMS: atom_id res chain seq x y z
N MET A 1 16.04 -13.67 6.66
CA MET A 1 15.18 -12.50 6.94
C MET A 1 15.65 -11.36 6.08
N ALA A 2 14.80 -10.84 5.20
CA ALA A 2 15.14 -9.69 4.35
C ALA A 2 14.63 -8.37 4.98
N ARG A 3 15.23 -7.26 4.54
CA ARG A 3 14.70 -5.91 4.74
C ARG A 3 14.20 -5.42 3.39
N LEU A 4 12.93 -5.09 3.31
CA LEU A 4 12.22 -4.76 2.08
C LEU A 4 11.68 -3.34 2.19
N LEU A 5 11.76 -2.61 1.07
CA LEU A 5 11.17 -1.28 0.94
C LEU A 5 9.92 -1.39 0.08
N LEU A 6 8.80 -0.89 0.58
CA LEU A 6 7.55 -0.76 -0.15
C LEU A 6 7.37 0.73 -0.50
N LEU A 7 7.34 1.04 -1.79
CA LEU A 7 7.05 2.38 -2.28
C LEU A 7 5.53 2.53 -2.40
N ALA A 8 4.95 3.36 -1.55
CA ALA A 8 3.53 3.69 -1.53
C ALA A 8 3.26 5.05 -2.18
N GLY A 9 1.99 5.32 -2.47
CA GLY A 9 1.50 6.58 -3.01
C GLY A 9 -0.01 6.68 -2.85
N ASP A 10 -0.57 7.88 -3.01
CA ASP A 10 -2.02 8.04 -3.01
C ASP A 10 -2.65 7.34 -4.23
N PHE A 11 -3.74 6.63 -3.98
CA PHE A 11 -4.49 5.77 -4.90
C PHE A 11 -3.71 4.54 -5.44
N VAL A 12 -2.72 4.05 -4.69
CA VAL A 12 -2.21 2.68 -4.87
C VAL A 12 -3.34 1.67 -4.66
N GLU A 13 -3.33 0.56 -5.41
CA GLU A 13 -4.37 -0.46 -5.31
C GLU A 13 -4.35 -1.11 -3.90
N ASP A 14 -5.52 -1.23 -3.27
CA ASP A 14 -5.69 -1.56 -1.86
C ASP A 14 -5.17 -2.95 -1.48
N TYR A 15 -5.40 -3.96 -2.33
CA TYR A 15 -4.84 -5.29 -2.16
C TYR A 15 -3.37 -5.36 -2.54
N GLU A 16 -2.95 -4.65 -3.60
CA GLU A 16 -1.55 -4.64 -4.03
C GLU A 16 -0.60 -4.02 -2.98
N ILE A 17 -1.10 -3.12 -2.12
CA ILE A 17 -0.32 -2.62 -0.99
C ILE A 17 -0.47 -3.50 0.26
N MET A 18 -1.70 -3.85 0.66
CA MET A 18 -1.93 -4.47 1.97
C MET A 18 -1.50 -5.94 2.01
N VAL A 19 -1.81 -6.71 0.96
CA VAL A 19 -1.55 -8.15 0.94
C VAL A 19 -0.05 -8.45 0.96
N PRO A 20 0.79 -7.84 0.10
CA PRO A 20 2.24 -8.06 0.16
C PRO A 20 2.84 -7.54 1.47
N PHE A 21 2.41 -6.38 1.96
CA PHE A 21 2.91 -5.80 3.21
C PHE A 21 2.73 -6.77 4.39
N GLN A 22 1.51 -7.29 4.58
CA GLN A 22 1.19 -8.21 5.67
C GLN A 22 1.77 -9.61 5.45
N ALA A 23 1.71 -10.15 4.23
CA ALA A 23 2.22 -11.48 3.94
C ALA A 23 3.74 -11.58 4.19
N LEU A 24 4.50 -10.58 3.73
CA LEU A 24 5.95 -10.56 3.92
C LEU A 24 6.32 -10.39 5.41
N GLN A 25 5.55 -9.59 6.16
CA GLN A 25 5.69 -9.49 7.61
C GLN A 25 5.37 -10.81 8.32
N ALA A 26 4.31 -11.51 7.92
CA ALA A 26 3.93 -12.82 8.47
C ALA A 26 5.02 -13.88 8.23
N MET A 27 5.76 -13.77 7.13
CA MET A 27 6.95 -14.60 6.83
C MET A 27 8.22 -14.14 7.55
N GLY A 28 8.12 -13.12 8.42
CA GLY A 28 9.19 -12.61 9.26
C GLY A 28 10.07 -11.55 8.60
N HIS A 29 9.77 -11.09 7.39
CA HIS A 29 10.56 -10.02 6.79
C HIS A 29 10.25 -8.66 7.42
N ARG A 30 11.26 -7.79 7.49
CA ARG A 30 11.03 -6.39 7.82
C ARG A 30 10.61 -5.67 6.54
N VAL A 31 9.46 -4.99 6.58
CA VAL A 31 8.93 -4.22 5.46
C VAL A 31 8.72 -2.78 5.94
N ASP A 32 9.46 -1.86 5.34
CA ASP A 32 9.36 -0.42 5.58
C ASP A 32 8.56 0.18 4.39
N ALA A 33 7.41 0.79 4.66
CA ALA A 33 6.51 1.39 3.68
C ALA A 33 6.58 2.91 3.75
N VAL A 34 6.94 3.54 2.64
CA VAL A 34 7.27 4.97 2.54
C VAL A 34 6.53 5.63 1.37
N CYS A 35 6.29 6.94 1.45
CA CYS A 35 5.71 7.74 0.37
C CYS A 35 6.41 9.11 0.34
N PRO A 36 6.82 9.63 -0.84
CA PRO A 36 7.35 10.99 -0.95
C PRO A 36 6.44 12.02 -0.28
N ASP A 37 7.07 13.02 0.33
CA ASP A 37 6.40 14.14 1.02
C ASP A 37 5.48 13.73 2.18
N LYS A 38 5.62 12.50 2.70
CA LYS A 38 4.90 11.97 3.87
C LYS A 38 5.87 11.32 4.86
N LYS A 39 5.48 11.32 6.13
CA LYS A 39 6.26 10.73 7.24
C LYS A 39 5.58 9.51 7.83
N GLU A 40 6.31 8.78 8.67
CA GLU A 40 5.76 7.70 9.50
C GLU A 40 4.49 8.17 10.22
N GLY A 41 3.45 7.34 10.21
CA GLY A 41 2.15 7.63 10.80
C GLY A 41 1.18 8.40 9.89
N ASP A 42 1.67 9.07 8.84
CA ASP A 42 0.81 9.61 7.79
C ASP A 42 0.13 8.47 7.02
N LYS A 43 -0.95 8.81 6.31
CA LYS A 43 -1.75 7.84 5.56
C LYS A 43 -1.75 8.17 4.07
N VAL A 44 -1.75 7.11 3.26
CA VAL A 44 -2.12 7.19 1.85
C VAL A 44 -3.55 6.70 1.67
N LYS A 45 -4.26 7.30 0.72
CA LYS A 45 -5.55 6.76 0.25
C LYS A 45 -5.26 5.59 -0.69
N THR A 46 -6.04 4.53 -0.63
CA THR A 46 -5.95 3.43 -1.61
C THR A 46 -7.17 3.42 -2.54
N ALA A 47 -7.01 2.75 -3.67
CA ALA A 47 -8.05 2.53 -4.67
C ALA A 47 -8.38 1.03 -4.73
N ILE A 48 -9.66 0.69 -4.87
CA ILE A 48 -10.07 -0.67 -5.22
C ILE A 48 -10.34 -0.67 -6.73
N HIS A 49 -9.59 -1.49 -7.46
CA HIS A 49 -9.79 -1.69 -8.90
C HIS A 49 -10.47 -3.04 -9.14
N ASP A 50 -11.73 -3.00 -9.58
CA ASP A 50 -12.52 -4.22 -9.83
C ASP A 50 -13.26 -4.17 -11.16
N PHE A 51 -13.38 -5.33 -11.82
CA PHE A 51 -14.10 -5.47 -13.08
C PHE A 51 -15.56 -5.81 -12.83
N GLU A 52 -16.44 -4.83 -12.98
CA GLU A 52 -17.89 -4.96 -12.72
C GLU A 52 -18.74 -5.12 -13.99
N GLY A 53 -18.11 -5.46 -15.14
CA GLY A 53 -18.80 -5.78 -16.40
C GLY A 53 -18.48 -4.86 -17.59
N ASP A 54 -17.65 -3.84 -17.39
CA ASP A 54 -17.24 -2.88 -18.43
C ASP A 54 -15.91 -3.27 -19.11
N GLN A 55 -15.50 -2.49 -20.12
CA GLN A 55 -14.22 -2.69 -20.85
C GLN A 55 -12.97 -2.43 -19.99
N THR A 56 -13.13 -1.78 -18.85
CA THR A 56 -12.06 -1.47 -17.89
C THR A 56 -12.59 -1.58 -16.46
N TYR A 57 -11.69 -1.58 -15.48
CA TYR A 57 -12.04 -1.60 -14.07
C TYR A 57 -12.82 -0.35 -13.65
N THR A 58 -13.63 -0.51 -12.60
CA THR A 58 -14.16 0.60 -11.80
C THR A 58 -13.18 0.93 -10.68
N GLU A 59 -13.20 2.18 -10.23
CA GLU A 59 -12.42 2.62 -9.07
C GLU A 59 -13.35 2.98 -7.92
N LYS A 60 -13.05 2.45 -6.73
CA LYS A 60 -13.73 2.78 -5.47
C LYS A 60 -12.71 3.16 -4.41
N ALA A 61 -13.12 3.94 -3.42
CA ALA A 61 -12.25 4.25 -2.29
C ALA A 61 -11.96 2.98 -1.47
N GLY A 62 -10.67 2.68 -1.28
CA GLY A 62 -10.22 1.60 -0.40
C GLY A 62 -9.98 2.06 1.03
N HIS A 63 -9.19 1.28 1.77
CA HIS A 63 -8.80 1.62 3.13
C HIS A 63 -7.77 2.76 3.17
N LEU A 64 -7.58 3.37 4.34
CA LEU A 64 -6.43 4.25 4.53
C LEU A 64 -5.24 3.41 4.98
N PHE A 65 -4.16 3.40 4.22
CA PHE A 65 -2.93 2.68 4.55
C PHE A 65 -1.98 3.60 5.33
N ALA A 66 -1.58 3.20 6.54
CA ALA A 66 -0.65 3.97 7.37
C ALA A 66 0.80 3.60 7.06
N LEU A 67 1.62 4.62 6.81
CA LEU A 67 3.06 4.46 6.58
C LEU A 67 3.76 4.15 7.90
N ASN A 68 4.71 3.22 7.88
CA ASN A 68 5.48 2.82 9.07
C ASN A 68 6.94 3.29 9.02
N GLU A 69 7.32 4.09 8.02
CA GLU A 69 8.66 4.69 7.90
C GLU A 69 8.57 6.02 7.12
N THR A 70 9.54 6.91 7.32
CA THR A 70 9.58 8.24 6.67
C THR A 70 10.38 8.21 5.36
N PHE A 71 9.88 8.90 4.33
CA PHE A 71 10.61 9.08 3.08
C PHE A 71 11.61 10.23 3.21
N ALA A 72 12.85 9.89 3.60
CA ALA A 72 14.03 10.78 3.70
C ALA A 72 13.92 11.99 4.63
#